data_AF-A0A699X968-F1
#
_entry.id   AF-A0A699X968-F1
#
_cell.length_a   1.000
_cell.length_b   1.000
_cell.length_c   1.000
_cell.angle_alpha   90.00
_cell.angle_beta   90.00
_cell.angle_gamma   90.00
#
_symmetry.space_group_name_H-M   'P 1'
#
loop_
_entity.id
_entity.type
_entity.pdbx_description
1 polymer ?
#
loop_
_entity_poly.entity_id
_entity_poly.type
_entity_poly.pdbx_seq_one_letter_code
_entity_poly.pdbx_strand_id
1 'polypeptide(L)' 'LKVGADIVYDSGTKYMSGHHDVMAGLIAVSSPDVAKQIAFMINSVGSGLSPFDSFLVLR' A
#
# COMPACT_ATOMS: atom_id res chain seq x y z
N LEU A 1 14.01 -2.95 1.88
CA LEU A 1 13.76 -4.40 2.08
C LEU A 1 15.04 -5.05 2.61
N LYS A 2 15.24 -5.10 3.93
CA LYS A 2 16.52 -5.49 4.54
C LYS A 2 16.83 -7.00 4.48
N VAL A 3 15.84 -7.83 4.16
CA VAL A 3 15.94 -9.30 4.02
C VAL A 3 15.99 -9.76 2.56
N GLY A 4 16.20 -8.86 1.60
CA GLY A 4 16.32 -9.22 0.18
C GLY A 4 14.99 -9.55 -0.52
N ALA A 5 13.85 -9.26 0.09
CA ALA A 5 12.56 -9.39 -0.57
C ALA A 5 12.37 -8.33 -1.66
N ASP A 6 11.81 -8.71 -2.80
CA ASP A 6 11.52 -7.78 -3.91
C ASP A 6 10.19 -7.04 -3.75
N ILE A 7 9.22 -7.70 -3.10
CA ILE A 7 7.88 -7.17 -2.83
C ILE A 7 7.52 -7.55 -1.40
N VAL A 8 7.05 -6.57 -0.62
CA VAL A 8 6.41 -6.79 0.67
C VAL A 8 5.00 -6.22 0.61
N TYR A 9 4.04 -7.02 1.02
CA TYR A 9 2.66 -6.63 1.18
C TYR A 9 2.30 -6.62 2.67
N ASP A 10 1.57 -5.58 3.09
CA ASP A 10 1.02 -5.51 4.43
C ASP A 10 -0.42 -4.98 4.42
N SER A 11 -1.20 -5.41 5.39
CA SER A 11 -2.54 -4.93 5.64
C SER A 11 -2.46 -3.67 6.49
N GLY A 12 -2.59 -2.52 5.83
CA GLY A 12 -2.66 -1.20 6.44
C GLY A 12 -3.74 -1.06 7.50
N THR A 13 -4.82 -1.83 7.39
CA THR A 13 -5.93 -1.91 8.37
C THR A 13 -5.48 -2.25 9.80
N LYS A 14 -4.38 -3.02 9.94
CA LYS A 14 -3.98 -3.60 11.22
C LYS A 14 -3.14 -2.61 12.02
N TYR A 15 -1.87 -2.95 12.23
CA TYR A 15 -0.98 -2.16 13.07
C TYR A 15 -0.58 -0.81 12.45
N MET A 16 -0.65 -0.65 11.13
CA MET A 16 -0.32 0.61 10.47
C MET A 16 -1.37 1.70 10.72
N SER A 17 -2.65 1.40 10.52
CA SER A 17 -3.74 2.29 10.97
C SER A 17 -3.80 2.32 12.49
N GLY A 18 -3.83 1.16 13.16
CA GLY A 18 -3.85 1.03 14.62
C GLY A 18 -5.15 1.44 15.32
N HIS A 19 -6.14 1.96 14.58
CA HIS A 19 -7.34 2.58 15.16
C HIS A 19 -8.66 1.91 14.72
N HIS A 20 -8.59 0.85 13.91
CA HIS A 20 -9.76 0.09 13.43
C HIS A 20 -10.82 0.97 12.72
N ASP A 21 -10.38 2.08 12.13
CA ASP A 21 -11.20 3.11 11.49
C ASP A 21 -10.98 3.21 9.97
N VAL A 22 -10.01 2.46 9.42
CA VAL A 22 -9.67 2.48 7.99
C VAL A 22 -9.36 1.08 7.48
N MET A 23 -9.71 0.79 6.22
CA MET A 23 -9.25 -0.39 5.51
C MET A 23 -8.24 0.00 4.43
N ALA A 24 -7.02 -0.52 4.55
CA ALA A 24 -5.93 -0.19 3.63
C ALA A 24 -5.04 -1.40 3.35
N GLY A 25 -4.45 -1.41 2.16
CA GLY A 25 -3.38 -2.33 1.77
C GLY A 25 -2.16 -1.54 1.31
N LEU A 26 -0.97 -1.98 1.71
CA LEU A 26 0.29 -1.37 1.31
C LEU A 26 1.15 -2.40 0.60
N ILE A 27 1.80 -1.95 -0.47
CA ILE A 27 2.77 -2.75 -1.21
C ILE A 27 4.05 -1.93 -1.33
N ALA A 28 5.14 -2.45 -0.78
CA ALA A 28 6.47 -1.88 -0.90
C ALA A 28 7.29 -2.76 -1.84
N VAL A 29 7.94 -2.15 -2.84
CA VAL A 29 8.75 -2.86 -3.83
C VAL A 29 10.17 -2.32 -3.88
N SER A 30 11.12 -3.18 -4.23
CA SER A 30 12.54 -2.83 -4.38
C SER A 30 12.83 -2.14 -5.73
N SER A 31 12.11 -2.54 -6.79
CA SER A 31 12.37 -2.11 -8.17
C SER A 31 11.37 -1.05 -8.66
N PRO A 32 11.85 0.06 -9.26
CA PRO A 32 10.99 1.08 -9.86
C PRO A 32 10.10 0.56 -11.00
N ASP A 33 10.56 -0.42 -11.76
CA ASP A 33 9.79 -0.94 -12.90
C ASP A 33 8.61 -1.80 -12.43
N VAL A 34 8.81 -2.58 -11.37
CA VAL A 34 7.73 -3.30 -10.68
C VAL A 34 6.74 -2.31 -10.08
N ALA A 35 7.22 -1.20 -9.50
CA ALA A 35 6.36 -0.15 -8.96
C ALA A 35 5.43 0.44 -10.02
N LYS A 36 5.95 0.72 -11.22
CA LYS A 36 5.14 1.24 -12.35
C LYS A 36 4.06 0.25 -12.79
N GLN A 37 4.39 -1.04 -12.88
CA GLN A 37 3.42 -2.08 -13.26
C GLN A 37 2.29 -2.19 -12.23
N ILE A 38 2.62 -2.16 -10.94
CA ILE A 38 1.63 -2.19 -9.85
C ILE A 38 0.78 -0.91 -9.86
N ALA A 39 1.40 0.26 -10.03
CA ALA A 39 0.68 1.53 -10.11
C ALA A 39 -0.31 1.55 -11.30
N PHE A 40 0.10 1.02 -12.45
CA PHE A 40 -0.80 0.84 -13.59
C PHE A 40 -1.98 -0.06 -13.24
N MET A 41 -1.74 -1.21 -12.61
CA MET A 41 -2.80 -2.12 -12.18
C MET A 41 -3.78 -1.46 -11.21
N ILE A 42 -3.28 -0.77 -10.17
CA ILE A 42 -4.10 -0.06 -9.18
C ILE A 42 -5.02 0.96 -9.88
N ASN A 43 -4.48 1.71 -10.83
CA ASN A 43 -5.23 2.70 -11.60
C ASN A 43 -6.27 2.02 -12.52
N SER A 44 -5.88 1.00 -13.28
CA SER A 44 -6.78 0.31 -14.22
C SER A 44 -7.92 -0.44 -13.52
N VAL A 45 -7.67 -1.01 -12.35
CA VAL A 45 -8.69 -1.71 -11.55
C VAL A 45 -9.51 -0.74 -10.69
N GLY A 46 -8.98 0.46 -10.41
CA GLY A 46 -9.61 1.42 -9.52
C GLY A 46 -9.50 1.05 -8.04
N SER A 47 -8.47 0.29 -7.65
CA SER A 47 -8.23 -0.15 -6.26
C SER A 47 -7.40 0.85 -5.44
N GLY A 48 -7.34 2.11 -5.88
CA GLY A 48 -6.64 3.18 -5.17
C GLY A 48 -7.32 3.52 -3.84
N LEU A 49 -6.52 3.86 -2.84
CA LEU A 49 -7.01 4.29 -1.53
C LEU A 49 -7.55 5.73 -1.62
N SER A 50 -8.62 6.03 -0.89
CA SER A 50 -9.16 7.40 -0.87
C SER A 50 -8.14 8.38 -0.24
N PRO A 51 -8.15 9.66 -0.61
CA PRO A 51 -7.23 10.64 -0.01
C PRO A 51 -7.39 10.76 1.51
N PHE A 52 -8.61 10.61 2.03
CA PHE A 52 -8.89 10.67 3.45
C PHE A 52 -8.40 9.42 4.19
N ASP A 53 -8.64 8.24 3.62
CA ASP A 53 -8.12 6.97 4.19
C ASP A 53 -6.59 6.95 4.16
N SER A 54 -5.98 7.51 3.12
CA SER A 54 -4.53 7.67 3.02
C SER A 54 -3.99 8.57 4.13
N PHE A 55 -4.69 9.66 4.46
CA PHE A 55 -4.35 10.52 5.59
C PHE A 55 -4.50 9.79 6.93
N LEU A 56 -5.58 9.01 7.12
CA LEU A 56 -5.81 8.25 8.35
C LEU A 56 -4.72 7.20 8.61
N VAL A 57 -4.20 6.57 7.56
CA VAL A 57 -3.07 5.62 7.67
C VAL A 57 -1.74 6.33 8.00
N LEU A 58 -1.58 7.60 7.61
CA LEU A 58 -0.35 8.37 7.85
C LEU A 58 -0.30 9.10 9.21
N ARG A 59 -1.43 9.24 9.90
CA ARG A 59 -1.58 9.97 11.17
C ARG A 59 -0.83 9.31 12.32
#